data_AF-E8LFF5-F1
#
_entry.id   AF-E8LFF5-F1
#
_cell.length_a   1.000
_cell.length_b   1.000
_cell.length_c   1.000
_cell.angle_alpha   90.00
_cell.angle_beta   90.00
_cell.angle_gamma   90.00
#
_symmetry.space_group_name_H-M   'P 1'
#
loop_
_entity.id
_entity.type
_entity.pdbx_description
1 polymer ?
#
loop_
_entity_poly.entity_id
_entity_poly.type
_entity_poly.pdbx_seq_one_letter_code
_entity_poly.pdbx_strand_id
1 'polypeptide(L)'
;MKRLKVVLVACLAMLVAFTALAWAATQYKTTIKVNGTKLNVQRYVEGKGPMKDKAVLLNKDNKVVVRWKQRELKKWYYDGDKYFRFVPYSYDMKNLKPGRYRLVTTSSFGKGGAVKKTVNISYKPQSKMQFRASKIIRKGNGDVYQRLYFKKNNSTGKTCYAQIFNKNNKLVYSTKYKARNANQDFAFSWNGWASGNSGKKCAKGVYTVKYWMDGVNPKTAKFRLSI
;
A
#
# COMPACT_ATOMS: atom_id res chain seq x y z
N MET A 1 6.86 -10.86 55.83
CA MET A 1 6.08 -11.48 54.73
C MET A 1 4.68 -10.89 54.51
N LYS A 2 3.84 -10.67 55.54
CA LYS A 2 2.47 -10.13 55.36
C LYS A 2 2.41 -8.73 54.70
N ARG A 3 3.26 -7.78 55.12
CA ARG A 3 3.30 -6.42 54.57
C ARG A 3 3.71 -6.36 53.10
N LEU A 4 4.66 -7.20 52.67
CA LEU A 4 5.12 -7.27 51.28
C LEU A 4 4.01 -7.78 50.33
N LYS A 5 3.21 -8.77 50.79
CA LYS A 5 2.05 -9.27 50.03
C LYS A 5 0.96 -8.22 49.87
N VAL A 6 0.70 -7.40 50.89
CA VAL A 6 -0.30 -6.32 50.84
C VAL A 6 0.12 -5.23 49.85
N VAL A 7 1.40 -4.84 49.85
CA VAL A 7 1.94 -3.86 48.89
C VAL A 7 1.85 -4.38 47.46
N LEU A 8 2.19 -5.65 47.23
CA LEU A 8 2.07 -6.30 45.91
C LEU A 8 0.63 -6.34 45.40
N VAL A 9 -0.34 -6.65 46.27
CA VAL A 9 -1.76 -6.67 45.91
C VAL A 9 -2.28 -5.26 45.60
N ALA A 10 -1.87 -4.25 46.37
CA ALA A 10 -2.22 -2.85 46.10
C ALA A 10 -1.61 -2.34 44.78
N CYS A 11 -0.35 -2.70 44.49
CA CYS A 11 0.29 -2.40 43.21
C CYS A 11 -0.38 -3.13 42.04
N LEU A 12 -0.79 -4.39 42.20
CA LEU A 12 -1.56 -5.11 41.18
C LEU A 12 -2.93 -4.47 40.94
N ALA A 13 -3.64 -4.09 42.01
CA ALA A 13 -4.94 -3.43 41.91
C ALA A 13 -4.83 -2.08 41.21
N MET A 14 -3.78 -1.29 41.51
CA MET A 14 -3.47 -0.08 40.77
C MET A 14 -3.13 -0.37 39.32
N LEU A 15 -2.31 -1.38 39.01
CA LEU A 15 -1.97 -1.75 37.63
C LEU A 15 -3.21 -2.17 36.82
N VAL A 16 -4.13 -2.90 37.44
CA VAL A 16 -5.42 -3.30 36.83
C VAL A 16 -6.31 -2.07 36.63
N ALA A 17 -6.38 -1.15 37.59
CA ALA A 17 -7.12 0.11 37.44
C ALA A 17 -6.52 1.01 36.34
N PHE A 18 -5.20 1.13 36.26
CA PHE A 18 -4.51 1.89 35.22
C PHE A 18 -4.65 1.25 33.83
N THR A 19 -4.62 -0.08 33.72
CA THR A 19 -4.86 -0.76 32.45
C THR A 19 -6.32 -0.65 32.01
N ALA A 20 -7.28 -0.71 32.94
CA ALA A 20 -8.70 -0.45 32.65
C ALA A 20 -8.97 1.00 32.23
N LEU A 21 -8.35 1.99 32.89
CA LEU A 21 -8.41 3.41 32.49
C LEU A 21 -7.74 3.66 31.13
N ALA A 22 -6.63 2.98 30.83
CA ALA A 22 -5.96 3.07 29.53
C ALA A 22 -6.80 2.42 28.40
N TRP A 23 -7.53 1.34 28.69
CA TRP A 23 -8.47 0.71 27.76
C TRP A 23 -9.75 1.54 27.60
N ALA A 24 -10.25 2.15 28.67
CA ALA A 24 -11.35 3.11 28.62
C ALA A 24 -10.95 4.39 27.87
N ALA A 25 -9.67 4.79 27.89
CA ALA A 25 -9.12 5.91 27.13
C ALA A 25 -8.88 5.62 25.64
N THR A 26 -9.09 4.38 25.17
CA THR A 26 -9.27 4.08 23.73
C THR A 26 -10.67 4.50 23.24
N GLN A 27 -11.07 5.72 23.60
CA GLN A 27 -12.39 6.27 23.28
C GLN A 27 -12.52 6.55 21.78
N TYR A 28 -13.74 6.33 21.29
CA TYR A 28 -14.16 6.47 19.91
C TYR A 28 -13.45 7.60 19.14
N LYS A 29 -12.56 7.23 18.24
CA LYS A 29 -11.75 8.16 17.45
C LYS A 29 -11.82 7.85 15.97
N THR A 30 -11.56 8.87 15.15
CA THR A 30 -11.42 8.66 13.71
C THR A 30 -10.26 7.71 13.44
N THR A 31 -10.53 6.61 12.75
CA THR A 31 -9.50 5.66 12.32
C THR A 31 -9.19 5.83 10.84
N ILE A 32 -7.91 5.75 10.49
CA ILE A 32 -7.39 5.92 9.14
C ILE A 32 -6.54 4.70 8.84
N LYS A 33 -6.84 3.99 7.76
CA LYS A 33 -6.07 2.85 7.30
C LYS A 33 -5.75 3.04 5.83
N VAL A 34 -4.47 2.92 5.49
CA VAL A 34 -3.98 2.94 4.11
C VAL A 34 -3.30 1.60 3.87
N ASN A 35 -4.01 0.69 3.18
CA ASN A 35 -3.53 -0.66 2.89
C ASN A 35 -3.21 -0.76 1.40
N GLY A 36 -1.91 -0.72 1.06
CA GLY A 36 -1.47 -0.65 -0.33
C GLY A 36 -1.95 0.65 -0.98
N THR A 37 -2.91 0.54 -1.90
CA THR A 37 -3.54 1.70 -2.56
C THR A 37 -4.90 2.07 -1.95
N LYS A 38 -5.48 1.24 -1.08
CA LYS A 38 -6.83 1.48 -0.54
C LYS A 38 -6.78 2.36 0.71
N LEU A 39 -7.41 3.52 0.63
CA LEU A 39 -7.73 4.37 1.77
C LEU A 39 -9.06 3.92 2.36
N ASN A 40 -9.10 3.74 3.68
CA ASN A 40 -10.30 3.56 4.46
C ASN A 40 -10.25 4.48 5.68
N VAL A 41 -11.27 5.32 5.84
CA VAL A 41 -11.42 6.22 6.98
C VAL A 41 -12.76 5.93 7.64
N GLN A 42 -12.74 5.63 8.94
CA GLN A 42 -13.94 5.62 9.77
C GLN A 42 -13.93 6.90 10.60
N ARG A 43 -14.63 7.93 10.13
CA ARG A 43 -14.68 9.21 10.83
C ARG A 43 -15.64 9.14 11.99
N TYR A 44 -15.15 9.47 13.17
CA TYR A 44 -15.95 9.65 14.36
C TYR A 44 -16.65 11.02 14.36
N VAL A 45 -17.94 11.03 14.69
CA VAL A 45 -18.76 12.23 14.83
C VAL A 45 -19.66 12.07 16.05
N GLU A 46 -19.68 13.09 16.91
CA GLU A 46 -20.65 13.23 18.02
C GLU A 46 -21.77 14.17 17.61
N GLY A 47 -22.98 13.91 18.09
CA GLY A 47 -24.16 14.72 17.81
C GLY A 47 -25.44 13.91 17.82
N LYS A 48 -26.57 14.56 17.53
CA LYS A 48 -27.88 13.91 17.45
C LYS A 48 -28.70 14.53 16.33
N GLY A 49 -29.66 13.76 15.80
CA GLY A 49 -30.61 14.21 14.79
C GLY A 49 -30.11 14.04 13.34
N PRO A 50 -30.85 14.55 12.34
CA PRO A 50 -30.50 14.39 10.95
C PRO A 50 -29.21 15.14 10.62
N MET A 51 -28.25 14.43 10.03
CA MET A 51 -26.96 14.98 9.61
C MET A 51 -26.77 14.81 8.11
N LYS A 52 -26.33 15.87 7.43
CA LYS A 52 -25.83 15.79 6.05
C LYS A 52 -24.32 15.83 6.08
N ASP A 53 -23.68 14.95 5.33
CA ASP A 53 -22.23 14.80 5.39
C ASP A 53 -21.61 14.66 4.01
N LYS A 54 -20.52 15.39 3.77
CA LYS A 54 -19.74 15.36 2.54
C LYS A 54 -18.25 15.41 2.84
N ALA A 55 -17.44 14.99 1.88
CA ALA A 55 -15.99 15.02 2.02
C ALA A 55 -15.27 15.33 0.71
N VAL A 56 -14.07 15.88 0.82
CA VAL A 56 -13.11 16.03 -0.27
C VAL A 56 -11.73 15.55 0.19
N LEU A 57 -10.98 14.93 -0.73
CA LEU A 57 -9.57 14.62 -0.52
C LEU A 57 -8.74 15.67 -1.26
N LEU A 58 -7.88 16.36 -0.53
CA LEU A 58 -6.97 17.37 -1.05
C LEU A 58 -5.55 16.82 -1.13
N ASN A 59 -4.82 17.16 -2.19
CA ASN A 59 -3.38 16.91 -2.27
C ASN A 59 -2.57 17.99 -1.52
N LYS A 60 -1.23 17.91 -1.58
CA LYS A 60 -0.31 18.89 -0.96
C LYS A 60 -0.49 20.33 -1.48
N ASP A 61 -1.00 20.49 -2.70
CA ASP A 61 -1.21 21.78 -3.37
C ASP A 61 -2.66 22.27 -3.18
N ASN A 62 -3.41 21.69 -2.23
CA ASN A 62 -4.81 22.00 -1.93
C ASN A 62 -5.80 21.72 -3.08
N LYS A 63 -5.38 21.00 -4.12
CA LYS A 63 -6.26 20.59 -5.21
C LYS A 63 -7.12 19.40 -4.78
N VAL A 64 -8.41 19.46 -5.10
CA VAL A 64 -9.35 18.36 -4.89
C VAL A 64 -9.03 17.23 -5.87
N VAL A 65 -8.67 16.07 -5.33
CA VAL A 65 -8.42 14.85 -6.12
C VAL A 65 -9.57 13.85 -6.04
N VAL A 66 -10.42 13.94 -5.01
CA VAL A 66 -11.61 13.11 -4.82
C VAL A 66 -12.70 13.94 -4.15
N ARG A 67 -13.95 13.75 -4.56
CA ARG A 67 -15.14 14.33 -3.93
C ARG A 67 -16.15 13.23 -3.64
N TRP A 68 -16.55 13.11 -2.37
CA TRP A 68 -17.69 12.27 -1.98
C TRP A 68 -18.95 13.13 -2.01
N LYS A 69 -20.00 12.61 -2.66
CA LYS A 69 -21.31 13.26 -2.69
C LYS A 69 -21.87 13.40 -1.28
N GLN A 70 -22.66 14.44 -1.08
CA GLN A 70 -23.37 14.63 0.17
C GLN A 70 -24.35 13.48 0.40
N ARG A 71 -24.42 12.98 1.63
CA ARG A 71 -25.36 11.94 2.04
C ARG A 71 -26.06 12.33 3.33
N GLU A 72 -27.31 11.89 3.48
CA GLU A 72 -28.08 12.06 4.71
C GLU A 72 -27.91 10.85 5.61
N LEU A 73 -27.74 11.11 6.90
CA LEU A 73 -27.31 10.15 7.89
C LEU A 73 -28.20 10.31 9.13
N LYS A 74 -29.02 9.28 9.41
CA LYS A 74 -30.03 9.30 10.49
C LYS A 74 -29.70 8.41 11.70
N LYS A 75 -28.94 7.32 11.50
CA LYS A 75 -28.57 6.37 12.57
C LYS A 75 -27.48 6.94 13.49
N TRP A 76 -27.68 6.83 14.79
CA TRP A 76 -26.74 7.20 15.86
C TRP A 76 -26.63 6.05 16.86
N TYR A 77 -25.48 5.94 17.51
CA TYR A 77 -25.24 5.03 18.63
C TYR A 77 -25.18 5.86 19.92
N TYR A 78 -25.56 5.25 21.04
CA TYR A 78 -25.51 5.87 22.36
C TYR A 78 -24.70 4.96 23.28
N ASP A 79 -23.71 5.51 23.98
CA ASP A 79 -22.83 4.77 24.90
C ASP A 79 -23.18 4.99 26.39
N GLY A 80 -24.27 5.70 26.69
CA GLY A 80 -24.65 6.08 28.05
C GLY A 80 -24.30 7.53 28.41
N ASP A 81 -23.42 8.18 27.66
CA ASP A 81 -23.06 9.59 27.84
C ASP A 81 -23.49 10.42 26.62
N LYS A 82 -23.15 9.94 25.42
CA LYS A 82 -23.27 10.73 24.19
C LYS A 82 -23.77 9.94 23.01
N TYR A 83 -24.38 10.67 22.08
CA TYR A 83 -24.73 10.14 20.77
C TYR A 83 -23.56 10.31 19.80
N PHE A 84 -23.17 9.23 19.15
CA PHE A 84 -22.06 9.21 18.21
C PHE A 84 -22.30 8.31 17.01
N ARG A 85 -21.50 8.47 15.96
CA ARG A 85 -21.48 7.56 14.82
C ARG A 85 -20.14 7.53 14.10
N PHE A 86 -19.96 6.47 13.32
CA PHE A 86 -18.89 6.37 12.34
C PHE A 86 -19.41 6.64 10.92
N VAL A 87 -18.63 7.42 10.18
CA VAL A 87 -18.89 7.81 8.81
C VAL A 87 -17.77 7.26 7.93
N PRO A 88 -18.03 6.20 7.13
CA PRO A 88 -16.99 5.55 6.35
C PRO A 88 -16.71 6.31 5.04
N TYR A 89 -15.44 6.51 4.73
CA TYR A 89 -14.98 6.93 3.40
C TYR A 89 -13.91 5.96 2.90
N SER A 90 -14.08 5.50 1.67
CA SER A 90 -13.13 4.61 1.01
C SER A 90 -12.77 5.14 -0.37
N TYR A 91 -11.51 4.97 -0.77
CA TYR A 91 -11.05 5.31 -2.11
C TYR A 91 -9.81 4.51 -2.51
N ASP A 92 -9.71 4.14 -3.79
CA ASP A 92 -8.52 3.51 -4.35
C ASP A 92 -7.55 4.58 -4.90
N MET A 93 -6.48 4.83 -4.15
CA MET A 93 -5.46 5.84 -4.43
C MET A 93 -4.43 5.39 -5.49
N LYS A 94 -4.66 4.30 -6.24
CA LYS A 94 -3.70 3.74 -7.21
C LYS A 94 -3.17 4.73 -8.26
N ASN A 95 -3.98 5.73 -8.63
CA ASN A 95 -3.65 6.74 -9.64
C ASN A 95 -3.15 8.06 -9.01
N LEU A 96 -3.06 8.12 -7.69
CA LEU A 96 -2.56 9.28 -6.97
C LEU A 96 -1.06 9.14 -6.73
N LYS A 97 -0.33 10.25 -6.78
CA LYS A 97 1.11 10.26 -6.47
C LYS A 97 1.32 9.98 -4.97
N PRO A 98 2.38 9.29 -4.56
CA PRO A 98 2.77 9.21 -3.15
C PRO A 98 2.93 10.61 -2.54
N GLY A 99 2.49 10.79 -1.30
CA GLY A 99 2.58 12.09 -0.64
C GLY A 99 1.62 12.29 0.53
N ARG A 100 1.52 13.54 0.98
CA ARG A 100 0.57 13.97 2.02
C ARG A 100 -0.75 14.37 1.38
N TYR A 101 -1.84 13.91 1.98
CA TYR A 101 -3.21 14.23 1.60
C TYR A 101 -3.99 14.68 2.82
N ARG A 102 -5.07 15.42 2.60
CA ARG A 102 -5.98 15.87 3.65
C ARG A 102 -7.40 15.51 3.28
N LEU A 103 -8.06 14.69 4.09
CA LEU A 103 -9.50 14.46 3.98
C LEU A 103 -10.20 15.57 4.76
N VAL A 104 -10.89 16.46 4.05
CA VAL A 104 -11.71 17.51 4.65
C VAL A 104 -13.15 17.05 4.57
N THR A 105 -13.79 17.00 5.72
CA THR A 105 -15.16 16.55 5.89
C THR A 105 -16.02 17.69 6.40
N THR A 106 -17.26 17.76 5.97
CA THR A 106 -18.23 18.78 6.40
C THR A 106 -19.51 18.08 6.79
N SER A 107 -19.88 18.21 8.07
CA SER A 107 -21.14 17.69 8.62
C SER A 107 -22.04 18.85 8.96
N SER A 108 -23.25 18.86 8.42
CA SER A 108 -24.27 19.85 8.69
C SER A 108 -25.39 19.23 9.50
N PHE A 109 -25.72 19.86 10.63
CA PHE A 109 -26.79 19.46 11.53
C PHE A 109 -27.94 20.45 11.37
N GLY A 110 -29.19 19.97 11.28
CA GLY A 110 -30.34 20.78 10.86
C GLY A 110 -30.39 22.21 11.41
N LYS A 111 -30.32 22.38 12.74
CA LYS A 111 -30.29 23.69 13.42
C LYS A 111 -28.91 24.08 13.98
N GLY A 112 -27.90 23.21 13.85
CA GLY A 112 -26.64 23.28 14.59
C GLY A 112 -25.41 23.74 13.80
N GLY A 113 -25.61 24.33 12.61
CA GLY A 113 -24.50 24.78 11.76
C GLY A 113 -23.72 23.61 11.12
N ALA A 114 -22.59 23.95 10.49
CA ALA A 114 -21.74 23.01 9.78
C ALA A 114 -20.36 22.88 10.44
N VAL A 115 -20.01 21.66 10.85
CA VAL A 115 -18.70 21.33 11.43
C VAL A 115 -17.78 20.81 10.34
N LYS A 116 -16.60 21.44 10.19
CA LYS A 116 -15.53 20.97 9.30
C LYS A 116 -14.46 20.25 10.11
N LYS A 117 -14.04 19.07 9.65
CA LYS A 117 -12.92 18.32 10.26
C LYS A 117 -11.94 17.89 9.19
N THR A 118 -10.66 18.12 9.45
CA THR A 118 -9.56 17.77 8.56
C THR A 118 -8.77 16.61 9.16
N VAL A 119 -8.48 15.62 8.32
CA VAL A 119 -7.73 14.43 8.69
C VAL A 119 -6.53 14.30 7.76
N ASN A 120 -5.33 14.29 8.33
CA ASN A 120 -4.08 14.14 7.59
C ASN A 120 -3.85 12.67 7.23
N ILE A 121 -3.51 12.42 5.96
CA ILE A 121 -3.27 11.09 5.41
C ILE A 121 -1.87 11.07 4.80
N SER A 122 -1.03 10.14 5.25
CA SER A 122 0.24 9.84 4.58
C SER A 122 0.03 8.68 3.63
N TYR A 123 0.15 8.94 2.33
CA TYR A 123 0.05 7.92 1.30
C TYR A 123 1.44 7.51 0.83
N LYS A 124 1.92 6.37 1.31
CA LYS A 124 3.18 5.73 0.92
C LYS A 124 2.89 4.31 0.45
N PRO A 125 2.41 4.13 -0.79
CA PRO A 125 2.07 2.81 -1.25
C PRO A 125 3.35 1.97 -1.40
N GLN A 126 3.37 0.79 -0.81
CA GLN A 126 4.54 -0.08 -0.86
C GLN A 126 4.76 -0.52 -2.32
N SER A 127 5.89 -0.12 -2.90
CA SER A 127 6.34 -0.63 -4.19
C SER A 127 6.88 -2.04 -3.99
N LYS A 128 6.47 -2.94 -4.87
CA LYS A 128 6.82 -4.35 -4.86
C LYS A 128 7.02 -4.79 -6.29
N MET A 129 8.07 -5.58 -6.48
CA MET A 129 8.32 -6.35 -7.69
C MET A 129 8.48 -7.82 -7.28
N GLN A 130 7.88 -8.72 -8.04
CA GLN A 130 7.94 -10.17 -7.79
C GLN A 130 8.15 -10.90 -9.10
N PHE A 131 9.16 -11.78 -9.14
CA PHE A 131 9.26 -12.77 -10.20
C PHE A 131 8.03 -13.69 -10.17
N ARG A 132 7.45 -13.97 -11.33
CA ARG A 132 6.25 -14.80 -11.47
C ARG A 132 6.56 -16.10 -12.18
N ALA A 133 7.19 -16.00 -13.35
CA ALA A 133 7.45 -17.15 -14.19
C ALA A 133 8.52 -16.84 -15.23
N SER A 134 9.09 -17.90 -15.78
CA SER A 134 9.84 -17.89 -17.05
C SER A 134 9.15 -18.83 -18.02
N LYS A 135 8.95 -18.41 -19.28
CA LYS A 135 8.37 -19.24 -20.35
C LYS A 135 9.22 -19.19 -21.61
N ILE A 136 9.21 -20.27 -22.38
CA ILE A 136 9.77 -20.29 -23.73
C ILE A 136 8.71 -19.73 -24.67
N ILE A 137 9.09 -18.80 -25.53
CA ILE A 137 8.23 -18.21 -26.56
C ILE A 137 8.86 -18.49 -27.92
N ARG A 138 8.11 -19.14 -28.81
CA ARG A 138 8.47 -19.37 -30.20
C ARG A 138 7.70 -18.37 -31.07
N LYS A 139 8.39 -17.64 -31.93
CA LYS A 139 7.76 -16.75 -32.93
C LYS A 139 7.55 -17.51 -34.23
N GLY A 140 6.64 -17.02 -35.08
CA GLY A 140 6.37 -17.61 -36.40
C GLY A 140 7.55 -17.57 -37.37
N ASN A 141 8.53 -16.69 -37.14
CA ASN A 141 9.78 -16.62 -37.89
C ASN A 141 10.85 -17.63 -37.44
N GLY A 142 10.51 -18.57 -36.55
CA GLY A 142 11.44 -19.58 -36.01
C GLY A 142 12.24 -19.12 -34.79
N ASP A 143 12.22 -17.83 -34.42
CA ASP A 143 12.98 -17.36 -33.26
C ASP A 143 12.44 -17.92 -31.93
N VAL A 144 13.35 -18.27 -31.03
CA VAL A 144 13.03 -18.78 -29.70
C VAL A 144 13.64 -17.89 -28.60
N TYR A 145 12.81 -17.49 -27.64
CA TYR A 145 13.21 -16.65 -26.52
C TYR A 145 12.76 -17.23 -25.19
N GLN A 146 13.57 -17.01 -24.16
CA GLN A 146 13.16 -17.16 -22.77
C GLN A 146 12.57 -15.84 -22.30
N ARG A 147 11.26 -15.79 -22.07
CA ARG A 147 10.56 -14.62 -21.52
C ARG A 147 10.39 -14.74 -20.01
N LEU A 148 10.80 -13.72 -19.28
CA LEU A 148 10.65 -13.63 -17.82
C LEU A 148 9.55 -12.63 -17.48
N TYR A 149 8.70 -12.98 -16.52
CA TYR A 149 7.53 -12.21 -16.11
C TYR A 149 7.64 -11.76 -14.66
N PHE A 150 7.34 -10.49 -14.43
CA PHE A 150 7.38 -9.85 -13.11
C PHE A 150 6.09 -9.09 -12.85
N LYS A 151 5.46 -9.41 -11.72
CA LYS A 151 4.35 -8.61 -11.21
C LYS A 151 4.93 -7.42 -10.46
N LYS A 152 4.44 -6.22 -10.77
CA LYS A 152 4.84 -4.99 -10.08
C LYS A 152 3.64 -4.14 -9.70
N ASN A 153 3.80 -3.35 -8.64
CA ASN A 153 2.81 -2.37 -8.23
C ASN A 153 3.48 -1.03 -7.88
N ASN A 154 2.67 0.04 -7.94
CA ASN A 154 3.11 1.39 -7.57
C ASN A 154 4.43 1.79 -8.25
N SER A 155 4.56 1.45 -9.53
CA SER A 155 5.80 1.63 -10.30
C SER A 155 5.80 2.83 -11.23
N THR A 156 4.73 3.64 -11.31
CA THR A 156 4.67 4.75 -12.27
C THR A 156 5.86 5.69 -12.07
N GLY A 157 6.58 5.96 -13.16
CA GLY A 157 7.77 6.80 -13.13
C GLY A 157 9.00 6.14 -12.50
N LYS A 158 8.93 4.87 -12.08
CA LYS A 158 10.07 4.11 -11.58
C LYS A 158 10.70 3.25 -12.68
N THR A 159 12.01 3.09 -12.62
CA THR A 159 12.76 2.16 -13.46
C THR A 159 12.72 0.78 -12.82
N CYS A 160 12.36 -0.23 -13.62
CA CYS A 160 12.46 -1.64 -13.26
C CYS A 160 13.75 -2.19 -13.85
N TYR A 161 14.47 -2.99 -13.08
CA TYR A 161 15.75 -3.58 -13.46
C TYR A 161 15.66 -5.09 -13.37
N ALA A 162 16.30 -5.78 -14.31
CA ALA A 162 16.55 -7.19 -14.23
C ALA A 162 17.92 -7.53 -14.80
N GLN A 163 18.66 -8.35 -14.07
CA GLN A 163 20.00 -8.82 -14.39
C GLN A 163 20.04 -10.33 -14.27
N ILE A 164 20.63 -11.01 -15.25
CA ILE A 164 20.76 -12.46 -15.28
C ILE A 164 22.21 -12.82 -15.03
N PHE A 165 22.42 -13.73 -14.09
CA PHE A 165 23.71 -14.25 -13.68
C PHE A 165 23.77 -15.75 -13.98
N ASN A 166 24.92 -16.21 -14.46
CA ASN A 166 25.19 -17.63 -14.66
C ASN A 166 25.55 -18.34 -13.35
N LYS A 167 25.85 -19.64 -13.41
CA LYS A 167 26.24 -20.46 -12.26
C LYS A 167 27.48 -19.96 -11.50
N ASN A 168 28.37 -19.24 -12.18
CA ASN A 168 29.58 -18.65 -11.59
C ASN A 168 29.34 -17.22 -11.08
N ASN A 169 28.07 -16.82 -10.92
CA ASN A 169 27.67 -15.47 -10.52
C ASN A 169 28.19 -14.36 -11.46
N LYS A 170 28.49 -14.69 -12.72
CA LYS A 170 28.87 -13.71 -13.75
C LYS A 170 27.61 -13.18 -14.42
N LEU A 171 27.51 -11.85 -14.53
CA LEU A 171 26.46 -11.17 -15.26
C LEU A 171 26.54 -11.54 -16.75
N VAL A 172 25.43 -12.03 -17.30
CA VAL A 172 25.32 -12.39 -18.72
C VAL A 172 24.30 -11.53 -19.46
N TYR A 173 23.31 -10.96 -18.79
CA TYR A 173 22.32 -10.10 -19.43
C TYR A 173 21.80 -9.07 -18.44
N SER A 174 21.50 -7.86 -18.92
CA SER A 174 20.95 -6.77 -18.11
C SER A 174 19.92 -6.01 -18.92
N THR A 175 18.81 -5.64 -18.29
CA THR A 175 17.77 -4.82 -18.89
C THR A 175 17.17 -3.86 -17.88
N LYS A 176 16.72 -2.71 -18.38
CA LYS A 176 16.04 -1.68 -17.60
C LYS A 176 14.81 -1.18 -18.37
N TYR A 177 13.73 -0.87 -17.65
CA TYR A 177 12.48 -0.41 -18.23
C TYR A 177 11.83 0.66 -17.35
N LYS A 178 11.55 1.84 -17.92
CA LYS A 178 10.83 2.91 -17.21
C LYS A 178 9.33 2.65 -17.26
N ALA A 179 8.73 2.37 -16.11
CA ALA A 179 7.32 2.02 -16.04
C ALA A 179 6.42 3.25 -16.20
N ARG A 180 5.57 3.22 -17.25
CA ARG A 180 4.54 4.24 -17.50
C ARG A 180 3.29 4.00 -16.65
N ASN A 181 2.93 2.74 -16.45
CA ASN A 181 1.76 2.32 -15.67
C ASN A 181 2.17 1.70 -14.33
N ALA A 182 1.41 2.01 -13.27
CA ALA A 182 1.74 1.61 -11.90
C ALA A 182 1.73 0.10 -11.67
N ASN A 183 0.77 -0.60 -12.30
CA ASN A 183 0.45 -2.01 -12.01
C ASN A 183 0.50 -2.91 -13.24
N GLN A 184 0.99 -2.40 -14.38
CA GLN A 184 1.21 -3.23 -15.57
C GLN A 184 2.38 -4.18 -15.30
N ASP A 185 2.26 -5.44 -15.68
CA ASP A 185 3.36 -6.39 -15.51
C ASP A 185 4.59 -5.96 -16.32
N PHE A 186 5.77 -6.25 -15.78
CA PHE A 186 7.04 -6.10 -16.49
C PHE A 186 7.46 -7.45 -17.02
N ALA A 187 7.78 -7.54 -18.30
CA ALA A 187 8.35 -8.73 -18.89
C ALA A 187 9.42 -8.34 -19.91
N PHE A 188 10.40 -9.20 -20.07
CA PHE A 188 11.40 -9.08 -21.12
C PHE A 188 11.71 -10.45 -21.71
N SER A 189 12.09 -10.45 -22.99
CA SER A 189 12.52 -11.64 -23.71
C SER A 189 14.04 -11.64 -23.83
N TRP A 190 14.66 -12.78 -23.57
CA TRP A 190 16.08 -13.01 -23.74
C TRP A 190 16.31 -14.23 -24.63
N ASN A 191 17.12 -14.08 -25.67
CA ASN A 191 17.43 -15.14 -26.65
C ASN A 191 18.61 -16.04 -26.22
N GLY A 192 19.10 -15.90 -24.98
CA GLY A 192 20.22 -16.69 -24.44
C GLY A 192 21.60 -16.15 -24.77
N TRP A 193 21.71 -15.07 -25.55
CA TRP A 193 23.01 -14.46 -25.87
C TRP A 193 23.46 -13.50 -24.78
N ALA A 194 24.74 -13.55 -24.39
CA ALA A 194 25.21 -12.59 -23.40
C ALA A 194 25.24 -11.17 -23.98
N SER A 195 25.14 -10.15 -23.12
CA SER A 195 25.13 -8.74 -23.54
C SER A 195 26.45 -8.35 -24.20
N GLY A 196 26.38 -7.52 -25.27
CA GLY A 196 27.54 -6.85 -25.87
C GLY A 196 28.22 -7.61 -27.01
N ASN A 197 27.48 -8.05 -28.03
CA ASN A 197 28.03 -8.75 -29.21
C ASN A 197 28.89 -9.98 -28.87
N SER A 198 28.66 -10.62 -27.72
CA SER A 198 29.37 -11.86 -27.42
C SER A 198 28.92 -12.93 -28.42
N GLY A 199 29.84 -13.44 -29.23
CA GLY A 199 29.58 -14.52 -30.18
C GLY A 199 29.26 -15.88 -29.55
N LYS A 200 29.02 -15.95 -28.22
CA LYS A 200 28.71 -17.20 -27.50
C LYS A 200 27.34 -17.15 -26.85
N LYS A 201 26.47 -18.06 -27.26
CA LYS A 201 25.19 -18.33 -26.61
C LYS A 201 25.43 -18.97 -25.25
N CYS A 202 24.65 -18.57 -24.25
CA CYS A 202 24.67 -19.17 -22.92
C CYS A 202 24.19 -20.62 -22.98
N ALA A 203 24.86 -21.51 -22.25
CA ALA A 203 24.46 -22.91 -22.14
C ALA A 203 23.12 -23.07 -21.42
N LYS A 204 22.37 -24.13 -21.75
CA LYS A 204 21.18 -24.51 -20.99
C LYS A 204 21.54 -24.81 -19.54
N GLY A 205 20.68 -24.44 -18.60
CA GLY A 205 20.97 -24.62 -17.18
C GLY A 205 20.16 -23.69 -16.28
N VAL A 206 20.48 -23.71 -14.98
CA VAL A 206 19.85 -22.82 -13.99
C VAL A 206 20.61 -21.51 -13.92
N TYR A 207 19.88 -20.41 -14.02
CA TYR A 207 20.37 -19.05 -13.94
C TYR A 207 19.69 -18.31 -12.79
N THR A 208 20.38 -17.30 -12.26
CA THR A 208 19.83 -16.41 -11.23
C THR A 208 19.41 -15.10 -11.89
N VAL A 209 18.17 -14.67 -11.68
CA VAL A 209 17.72 -13.33 -12.03
C VAL A 209 17.67 -12.45 -10.78
N LYS A 210 18.46 -11.37 -10.76
CA LYS A 210 18.38 -10.29 -9.79
C LYS A 210 17.46 -9.21 -10.35
N TYR A 211 16.45 -8.79 -9.59
CA TYR A 211 15.45 -7.84 -10.05
C TYR A 211 15.04 -6.86 -8.96
N TRP A 212 14.77 -5.61 -9.36
CA TRP A 212 14.35 -4.54 -8.46
C TRP A 212 13.72 -3.38 -9.21
N MET A 213 13.27 -2.38 -8.45
CA MET A 213 12.78 -1.12 -8.98
C MET A 213 13.27 0.04 -8.12
N ASP A 214 13.21 1.27 -8.63
CA ASP A 214 13.65 2.47 -7.90
C ASP A 214 13.07 2.52 -6.47
N GLY A 215 13.97 2.65 -5.48
CA GLY A 215 13.63 2.71 -4.06
C GLY A 215 13.19 1.38 -3.43
N VAL A 216 13.50 0.24 -4.05
CA VAL A 216 13.23 -1.10 -3.51
C VAL A 216 14.51 -1.94 -3.56
N ASN A 217 14.80 -2.64 -2.46
CA ASN A 217 15.97 -3.52 -2.38
C ASN A 217 15.90 -4.66 -3.42
N PRO A 218 17.03 -5.05 -4.02
CA PRO A 218 17.08 -6.16 -4.96
C PRO A 218 16.67 -7.50 -4.37
N LYS A 219 15.97 -8.28 -5.20
CA LYS A 219 15.58 -9.66 -4.93
C LYS A 219 16.17 -10.57 -5.98
N THR A 220 16.28 -11.85 -5.66
CA THR A 220 16.78 -12.88 -6.57
C THR A 220 15.74 -13.98 -6.74
N ALA A 221 15.72 -14.59 -7.92
CA ALA A 221 14.99 -15.81 -8.21
C ALA A 221 15.83 -16.68 -9.14
N LYS A 222 15.58 -17.99 -9.15
CA LYS A 222 16.21 -18.92 -10.09
C LYS A 222 15.22 -19.26 -11.22
N PHE A 223 15.74 -19.48 -12.42
CA PHE A 223 14.98 -19.99 -13.55
C PHE A 223 15.87 -20.90 -14.40
N ARG A 224 15.26 -21.82 -15.17
CA ARG A 224 15.98 -22.71 -16.08
C ARG A 224 15.95 -22.15 -17.50
N LEU A 225 17.11 -21.84 -18.07
CA LEU A 225 17.28 -21.54 -19.49
C LEU A 225 17.18 -22.84 -20.29
N SER A 226 16.22 -22.91 -21.22
CA SER A 226 15.88 -24.15 -21.93
C SER A 226 15.91 -24.02 -23.46
N ILE A 227 16.35 -22.87 -23.97
CA ILE A 227 16.47 -22.54 -25.40
C ILE A 227 17.88 -22.77 -25.95
#